data_AF-A0A178EA17-F1
#
_entry.id   AF-A0A178EA17-F1
#
_cell.length_a   1.000
_cell.length_b   1.000
_cell.length_c   1.000
_cell.angle_alpha   90.00
_cell.angle_beta   90.00
_cell.angle_gamma   90.00
#
_symmetry.space_group_name_H-M   'P 1'
#
loop_
_entity.id
_entity.type
_entity.pdbx_description
1 polymer ?
#
loop_
_entity_poly.entity_id
_entity_poly.type
_entity_poly.pdbx_seq_one_letter_code
_entity_poly.pdbx_strand_id
1 'polypeptide(L)'
;MPKKTGTVHHCPGRNGWVADIPPGSCRVMASKGQKNSYCHTHQRMCPQGCDRVCLKSQPGCGLCVGRWAAEARAEKAEASSKDGKEDDFFNPPKERRKPKAEDKDKTSGAEDNDKKSEAEA
;
A
#
# COMPACT_ATOMS: atom_id res chain seq x y z
N MET A 1 -16.39 -24.45 -9.61
CA MET A 1 -15.85 -23.07 -9.78
C MET A 1 -14.92 -23.04 -10.99
N PRO A 2 -15.17 -22.21 -12.03
CA PRO A 2 -14.25 -22.09 -13.15
C PRO A 2 -12.91 -21.49 -12.68
N LYS A 3 -11.80 -22.18 -12.97
CA LYS A 3 -10.45 -21.68 -12.69
C LYS A 3 -10.22 -20.46 -13.59
N LYS A 4 -9.83 -19.31 -13.03
CA LYS A 4 -9.44 -18.13 -13.81
C LYS A 4 -8.21 -18.50 -14.64
N THR A 5 -8.41 -18.84 -15.91
CA THR A 5 -7.35 -19.16 -16.88
C THR A 5 -6.72 -17.90 -17.49
N GLY A 6 -6.72 -16.80 -16.73
CA GLY A 6 -6.08 -15.57 -17.19
C GLY A 6 -4.58 -15.80 -17.35
N THR A 7 -4.03 -15.49 -18.53
CA THR A 7 -2.59 -15.39 -18.71
C THR A 7 -2.05 -14.37 -17.71
N VAL A 8 -1.22 -14.80 -16.77
CA VAL A 8 -0.57 -13.89 -15.82
C VAL A 8 0.41 -13.02 -16.60
N HIS A 9 0.11 -11.73 -16.69
CA HIS A 9 0.98 -10.76 -17.32
C HIS A 9 1.92 -10.13 -16.29
N HIS A 10 3.20 -10.09 -16.62
CA HIS A 10 4.26 -9.52 -15.76
C HIS A 10 4.25 -7.97 -15.71
N CYS A 11 3.37 -7.31 -16.49
CA CYS A 11 3.24 -5.86 -16.50
C CYS A 11 1.77 -5.42 -16.55
N PRO A 12 1.44 -4.25 -15.95
CA PRO A 12 0.08 -3.71 -15.96
C PRO A 12 -0.36 -3.22 -17.36
N GLY A 13 0.60 -2.89 -18.23
CA GLY A 13 0.33 -2.37 -19.58
C GLY A 13 -0.32 -3.35 -20.55
N ARG A 14 -0.56 -4.61 -20.15
CA ARG A 14 -1.42 -5.49 -20.94
C ARG A 14 -2.88 -5.04 -20.89
N ASN A 15 -3.35 -4.63 -19.71
CA ASN A 15 -4.77 -4.42 -19.42
C ASN A 15 -5.16 -2.94 -19.38
N GLY A 16 -4.18 -2.03 -19.47
CA GLY A 16 -4.43 -0.60 -19.40
C GLY A 16 -3.29 0.22 -19.98
N TRP A 17 -3.55 1.52 -20.09
CA TRP A 17 -2.57 2.50 -20.54
C TRP A 17 -1.47 2.69 -19.50
N VAL A 18 -0.23 2.85 -19.96
CA VAL A 18 0.91 3.21 -19.10
C VAL A 18 1.45 4.53 -19.62
N ALA A 19 0.99 5.63 -19.02
CA ALA A 19 1.13 6.98 -19.58
C ALA A 19 0.68 7.00 -21.05
N ASP A 20 1.56 7.36 -21.97
CA ASP A 20 1.25 7.49 -23.41
C ASP A 20 1.39 6.17 -24.18
N ILE A 21 1.75 5.07 -23.50
CA ILE A 21 1.94 3.76 -24.13
C ILE A 21 0.61 3.00 -24.11
N PRO A 22 0.07 2.59 -25.28
CA PRO A 22 -1.21 1.91 -25.37
C PRO A 22 -1.18 0.53 -24.70
N PRO A 23 -2.36 0.01 -24.31
CA PRO A 23 -2.48 -1.35 -23.81
C PRO A 23 -2.10 -2.36 -24.91
N GLY A 24 -1.52 -3.49 -24.50
CA GLY A 24 -1.16 -4.57 -25.42
C GLY A 24 0.30 -4.52 -25.91
N SER A 25 0.61 -5.28 -26.97
CA SER A 25 1.98 -5.37 -27.52
C SER A 25 3.07 -5.74 -26.50
N CYS A 26 2.72 -6.50 -25.47
CA CYS A 26 3.67 -6.88 -24.42
C CYS A 26 4.69 -7.89 -24.97
N ARG A 27 5.95 -7.46 -25.11
CA ARG A 27 7.06 -8.34 -25.44
C ARG A 27 7.85 -8.66 -24.17
N VAL A 28 7.76 -9.90 -23.72
CA VAL A 28 8.54 -10.40 -22.59
C VAL A 28 9.99 -10.53 -23.04
N MET A 29 10.92 -9.92 -22.31
CA MET A 29 12.35 -10.18 -22.48
C MET A 29 12.94 -10.65 -21.15
N ALA A 30 13.83 -11.62 -21.23
CA ALA A 30 14.67 -12.00 -20.10
C ALA A 30 15.78 -10.96 -19.95
N SER A 31 15.98 -10.45 -18.74
CA SER A 31 17.15 -9.63 -18.46
C SER A 31 18.39 -10.55 -18.47
N LYS A 32 19.42 -10.22 -19.25
CA LYS A 32 20.63 -11.04 -19.34
C LYS A 32 21.24 -11.19 -17.94
N GLY A 33 21.24 -12.41 -17.40
CA GLY A 33 21.79 -12.72 -16.09
C GLY A 33 20.83 -12.59 -14.90
N GLN A 34 19.55 -12.23 -15.11
CA GLN A 34 18.57 -12.18 -14.01
C GLN A 34 17.39 -13.13 -14.24
N LYS A 35 16.83 -13.63 -13.13
CA LYS A 35 15.61 -14.46 -13.11
C LYS A 35 14.34 -13.68 -13.45
N ASN A 36 14.43 -12.35 -13.58
CA ASN A 36 13.30 -11.48 -13.81
C ASN A 36 13.09 -11.26 -15.31
N SER A 37 11.88 -11.58 -15.77
CA SER A 37 11.39 -11.17 -17.09
C SER A 37 10.68 -9.83 -16.98
N TYR A 38 10.75 -9.02 -18.04
CA TYR A 38 10.08 -7.72 -18.08
C TYR A 38 9.49 -7.41 -19.45
N CYS A 39 8.57 -6.44 -19.46
CA CYS A 39 7.93 -5.99 -20.68
C CYS A 39 8.86 -4.99 -21.36
N HIS A 40 9.40 -5.33 -22.52
CA HIS A 40 10.18 -4.35 -23.29
C HIS A 40 9.36 -3.11 -23.65
N THR A 41 8.04 -3.24 -23.77
CA THR A 41 7.15 -2.16 -24.21
C THR A 41 6.87 -1.18 -23.08
N HIS A 42 6.37 -1.68 -21.93
CA HIS A 42 5.89 -0.84 -20.82
C HIS A 42 6.90 -0.66 -19.68
N GLN A 43 7.91 -1.52 -19.62
CA GLN A 43 8.89 -1.55 -18.54
C GLN A 43 10.31 -1.34 -19.08
N ARG A 44 11.22 -0.96 -18.19
CA ARG A 44 12.66 -0.83 -18.43
C ARG A 44 13.43 -1.17 -17.17
N MET A 45 14.73 -1.44 -17.29
CA MET A 45 15.60 -1.51 -16.13
C MET A 45 15.67 -0.15 -15.43
N CYS A 46 15.78 -0.17 -14.10
CA CYS A 46 15.85 1.04 -13.31
C CYS A 46 17.08 1.87 -13.73
N PRO A 47 16.90 3.15 -14.11
CA PRO A 47 18.02 4.00 -14.53
C PRO A 47 19.01 4.30 -13.38
N GLN A 48 18.59 4.05 -12.14
CA GLN A 48 19.41 4.24 -10.93
C GLN A 48 20.28 3.01 -10.60
N GLY A 49 20.31 1.97 -11.45
CA GLY A 49 21.15 0.78 -11.25
C GLY A 49 20.63 -0.20 -10.18
N CYS A 50 19.34 -0.15 -9.84
CA CYS A 50 18.78 -0.95 -8.75
C CYS A 50 18.45 -2.41 -9.12
N ASP A 51 18.90 -2.89 -10.28
CA ASP A 51 18.64 -4.25 -10.80
C ASP A 51 17.17 -4.68 -10.81
N ARG A 52 16.28 -3.69 -10.77
CA ARG A 52 14.83 -3.84 -10.72
C ARG A 52 14.22 -3.22 -11.96
N VAL A 53 13.02 -3.67 -12.26
CA VAL A 53 12.23 -3.16 -13.36
C VAL A 53 11.39 -1.97 -12.89
N CYS A 54 11.28 -0.93 -13.71
CA CYS A 54 10.36 0.19 -13.51
C CYS A 54 9.50 0.39 -14.77
N LEU A 55 8.35 1.05 -14.61
CA LEU A 55 7.56 1.51 -15.76
C LEU A 55 8.36 2.56 -16.53
N LYS A 56 8.25 2.60 -17.85
CA LYS A 56 8.94 3.62 -18.67
C LYS A 56 8.48 5.04 -18.37
N SER A 57 7.24 5.19 -17.92
CA SER A 57 6.65 6.45 -17.48
C SER A 57 7.18 6.93 -16.12
N GLN A 58 7.78 6.04 -15.32
CA GLN A 58 8.25 6.39 -13.99
C GLN A 58 9.74 6.78 -13.99
N PRO A 59 10.15 7.77 -13.18
CA PRO A 59 11.55 8.19 -13.08
C PRO A 59 12.45 7.13 -12.44
N GLY A 60 11.90 6.22 -11.66
CA GLY A 60 12.65 5.14 -11.01
C GLY A 60 11.75 3.95 -10.65
N CYS A 61 12.35 2.89 -10.11
CA CYS A 61 11.58 1.77 -9.56
C CYS A 61 10.88 2.16 -8.26
N GLY A 62 9.94 1.33 -7.78
CA GLY A 62 9.18 1.62 -6.56
C GLY A 62 10.05 1.91 -5.32
N LEU A 63 11.25 1.32 -5.23
CA LEU A 63 12.19 1.61 -4.15
C LEU A 63 12.81 3.01 -4.27
N CYS A 64 13.22 3.42 -5.48
CA CYS A 64 13.73 4.78 -5.71
C CYS A 64 12.66 5.82 -5.39
N VAL A 65 11.44 5.59 -5.87
CA VAL A 65 10.30 6.48 -5.60
C VAL A 65 10.01 6.55 -4.10
N GLY A 66 10.04 5.41 -3.41
CA GLY A 66 9.89 5.37 -1.96
C GLY A 66 10.98 6.14 -1.21
N ARG A 67 12.24 6.01 -1.63
CA ARG A 67 13.38 6.74 -1.04
C ARG A 67 13.22 8.25 -1.23
N TRP A 68 12.96 8.72 -2.45
CA TRP A 68 12.74 10.15 -2.71
C TRP A 68 11.53 10.70 -1.94
N ALA A 69 10.46 9.92 -1.84
CA ALA A 69 9.29 10.31 -1.05
C ALA A 69 9.60 10.36 0.45
N ALA A 70 10.50 9.52 0.96
CA ALA A 70 10.94 9.56 2.35
C ALA A 70 11.85 10.77 2.61
N GLU A 71 12.80 11.05 1.72
CA GLU A 71 13.67 12.24 1.77
C GLU A 71 12.84 13.53 1.75
N ALA A 72 11.89 13.64 0.83
CA ALA A 72 11.00 14.81 0.75
C ALA A 72 10.10 14.97 2.00
N ARG A 73 9.75 13.88 2.69
CA ARG A 73 9.03 13.95 3.97
C ARG A 73 9.95 14.41 5.11
N ALA A 74 11.19 13.95 5.14
CA ALA A 74 12.17 14.37 6.13
C ALA A 74 12.47 15.87 6.01
N GLU A 75 12.72 16.36 4.79
CA GLU A 75 12.96 17.78 4.53
C GLU A 75 11.78 18.66 4.98
N LYS A 76 10.54 18.23 4.68
CA LYS A 76 9.34 18.95 5.14
C LYS A 76 9.19 18.95 6.67
N ALA A 77 9.53 17.84 7.33
CA ALA A 77 9.49 17.77 8.79
C ALA A 77 10.52 18.69 9.44
N GLU A 78 11.73 18.78 8.86
CA GLU A 78 12.78 19.70 9.33
C GLU A 78 12.42 21.17 9.08
N ALA A 79 11.76 21.48 7.96
CA ALA A 79 11.23 22.81 7.69
C ALA A 79 10.13 23.20 8.69
N SER A 80 9.15 22.33 8.92
CA SER A 80 8.05 22.62 9.88
C SER A 80 8.50 22.70 11.34
N SER A 81 9.63 22.09 11.69
CA SER A 81 10.19 22.14 13.05
C SER A 81 10.88 23.48 13.37
N LYS A 82 11.17 24.31 12.35
CA LYS A 82 11.80 25.63 12.54
C LYS A 82 10.79 26.76 12.71
N ASP A 83 9.54 26.57 12.28
CA ASP A 83 8.47 27.57 12.39
C ASP A 83 7.51 27.33 13.57
N GLY A 84 7.71 26.27 14.35
CA GLY A 84 6.87 25.91 15.51
C GLY A 84 7.46 26.34 16.85
N LYS A 85 7.69 27.64 17.04
CA LYS A 85 7.87 28.20 18.39
C LYS A 85 6.55 28.76 18.88
N GLU A 86 6.13 28.25 20.04
CA GLU A 86 5.13 28.82 20.94
C GLU A 86 3.70 28.83 20.42
N ASP A 87 2.97 27.76 20.74
CA ASP A 87 1.58 27.94 21.19
C ASP A 87 1.30 26.81 22.18
N ASP A 88 1.39 27.16 23.48
CA ASP A 88 0.46 26.92 24.60
C ASP A 88 -0.81 26.04 24.40
N PHE A 89 -0.80 25.08 23.49
CA PHE A 89 -1.96 24.30 23.06
C PHE A 89 -2.01 22.91 23.68
N PHE A 90 -1.03 22.53 24.52
CA PHE A 90 -1.18 21.38 25.42
C PHE A 90 -2.02 21.77 26.66
N ASN A 91 -3.23 22.23 26.32
CA ASN A 91 -4.46 22.31 27.06
C ASN A 91 -4.43 21.48 28.37
N PRO A 92 -4.25 22.12 29.55
CA PRO A 92 -4.32 21.41 30.82
C PRO A 92 -5.69 20.74 30.96
N PRO A 93 -5.78 19.52 31.52
CA PRO A 93 -7.01 18.75 31.54
C PRO A 93 -8.09 19.50 32.33
N LYS A 94 -9.08 20.05 31.63
CA LYS A 94 -10.34 20.49 32.25
C LYS A 94 -10.90 19.32 33.06
N GLU A 95 -10.98 19.53 34.37
CA GLU A 95 -11.45 18.58 35.37
C GLU A 95 -12.62 17.73 34.86
N ARG A 96 -12.35 16.45 34.57
CA ARG A 96 -13.41 15.48 34.30
C ARG A 96 -14.14 15.25 35.62
N ARG A 97 -15.33 15.84 35.77
CA ARG A 97 -16.24 15.53 36.88
C ARG A 97 -16.47 14.01 36.91
N LYS A 98 -16.06 13.37 38.01
CA LYS A 98 -16.33 11.95 38.29
C LYS A 98 -17.83 11.69 38.23
N PRO A 99 -18.33 10.78 37.39
CA PRO A 99 -19.68 10.24 37.59
C PRO A 99 -19.70 9.49 38.92
N LYS A 100 -20.69 9.80 39.76
CA LYS A 100 -20.99 9.04 40.98
C LYS A 100 -21.28 7.60 40.59
N ALA A 101 -20.62 6.66 41.26
CA ALA A 101 -21.03 5.27 41.26
C ALA A 101 -22.39 5.17 41.96
N GLU A 102 -23.39 4.65 41.26
CA GLU A 102 -24.48 3.91 41.88
C GLU A 102 -24.61 2.57 41.15
N ASP A 103 -24.21 1.54 41.86
CA ASP A 103 -24.50 0.13 41.64
C ASP A 103 -26.00 -0.13 41.41
N LYS A 104 -26.31 -0.97 40.42
CA LYS A 104 -27.31 -2.06 40.43
C LYS A 104 -27.28 -2.73 39.05
N ASP A 105 -26.53 -3.81 38.90
CA ASP A 105 -26.98 -5.19 39.20
C ASP A 105 -28.28 -5.55 38.47
N LYS A 106 -28.15 -6.27 37.34
CA LYS A 106 -28.93 -7.49 37.09
C LYS A 106 -28.53 -8.26 35.82
N THR A 107 -28.06 -9.49 36.06
CA THR A 107 -28.43 -10.76 35.36
C THR A 107 -28.19 -10.86 33.85
N SER A 108 -27.17 -11.59 33.39
CA SER A 108 -27.10 -13.07 33.24
C SER A 108 -27.75 -13.60 31.95
N GLY A 109 -26.98 -14.36 31.17
CA GLY A 109 -27.40 -15.10 29.96
C GLY A 109 -26.26 -15.02 28.94
N ALA A 110 -25.22 -15.87 28.99
CA ALA A 110 -25.24 -17.27 28.59
C ALA A 110 -26.04 -17.47 27.30
N GLU A 111 -25.36 -17.59 26.17
CA GLU A 111 -25.67 -18.58 25.14
C GLU A 111 -24.52 -18.67 24.12
N ASP A 112 -23.76 -19.75 24.27
CA ASP A 112 -23.10 -20.50 23.20
C ASP A 112 -23.92 -20.49 21.91
N ASN A 113 -23.23 -20.39 20.76
CA ASN A 113 -23.71 -21.04 19.55
C ASN A 113 -22.54 -21.70 18.83
N ASP A 114 -22.26 -22.91 19.32
CA ASP A 114 -21.66 -24.00 18.58
C ASP A 114 -22.61 -24.41 17.43
N LYS A 115 -22.05 -24.48 16.22
CA LYS A 115 -22.30 -25.55 15.23
C LYS A 115 -23.64 -25.60 14.48
N LYS A 116 -23.55 -25.41 13.16
CA LYS A 116 -24.31 -26.26 12.23
C LYS A 116 -23.51 -26.60 10.97
N SER A 117 -22.88 -27.76 11.06
CA SER A 117 -22.66 -28.71 9.97
C SER A 117 -23.98 -29.12 9.30
N GLU A 118 -23.93 -29.39 7.99
CA GLU A 118 -24.73 -30.34 7.16
C GLU A 118 -24.88 -29.73 5.76
N ALA A 119 -24.27 -30.28 4.71
CA ALA A 119 -24.55 -31.55 4.02
C ALA A 119 -25.59 -31.38 2.89
N GLU A 120 -25.15 -31.80 1.70
CA GLU A 120 -25.93 -32.42 0.60
C GLU A 120 -27.07 -31.63 -0.06
N ALA A 121 -26.93 -31.32 -1.35
CA ALA A 121 -27.40 -32.18 -2.46
C ALA A 121 -26.97 -31.60 -3.82
#